data_AF-A0A1I1SXB4-F1
#
_entry.id   AF-A0A1I1SXB4-F1
#
_cell.length_a   1.000
_cell.length_b   1.000
_cell.length_c   1.000
_cell.angle_alpha   90.00
_cell.angle_beta   90.00
_cell.angle_gamma   90.00
#
_symmetry.space_group_name_H-M   'P 1'
#
loop_
_entity.id
_entity.type
_entity.pdbx_description
1 polymer ?
#
loop_
_entity_poly.entity_id
_entity_poly.type
_entity_poly.pdbx_seq_one_letter_code
_entity_poly.pdbx_strand_id
1 'polypeptide(L)'
;MVQVLAGAGERVQVERGPSGPLRFWRGEGLGRGRYEVGQLVEHRVEAGPGRQVWRVEAVRSGRSRTSFAGVFDLTWEPAADRWSLVRVHD
;
A
#
# COMPACT_ATOMS: atom_id res chain seq x y z
N MET A 1 -5.72 5.22 9.02
CA MET A 1 -5.80 4.61 7.68
C MET A 1 -5.22 5.61 6.72
N VAL A 2 -4.35 5.17 5.83
CA VAL A 2 -3.43 6.06 5.14
C VAL A 2 -3.47 5.81 3.63
N GLN A 3 -3.47 6.83 2.78
CA GLN A 3 -3.53 6.63 1.33
C GLN A 3 -2.16 6.22 0.75
N VAL A 4 -2.19 5.30 -0.21
CA VAL A 4 -1.15 4.99 -1.20
C VAL A 4 -1.65 5.42 -2.57
N LEU A 5 -0.81 6.17 -3.28
CA LEU A 5 -0.97 6.37 -4.73
C LEU A 5 -0.31 5.19 -5.44
N ALA A 6 -1.10 4.25 -5.93
CA ALA A 6 -0.63 3.16 -6.77
C ALA A 6 -0.42 3.66 -8.22
N GLY A 7 0.43 2.97 -8.98
CA GLY A 7 0.74 3.30 -10.38
C GLY A 7 -0.55 3.49 -11.21
N ALA A 8 -0.50 4.39 -12.18
CA ALA A 8 -1.66 4.88 -12.97
C ALA A 8 -2.68 5.77 -12.22
N GLY A 9 -2.33 6.29 -11.03
CA GLY A 9 -3.17 7.26 -10.32
C GLY A 9 -4.26 6.62 -9.45
N GLU A 10 -4.21 5.30 -9.25
CA GLU A 10 -5.12 4.60 -8.36
C GLU A 10 -4.84 4.97 -6.89
N ARG A 11 -5.90 5.19 -6.10
CA ARG A 11 -5.79 5.40 -4.64
C ARG A 11 -6.16 4.12 -3.90
N VAL A 12 -5.21 3.58 -3.15
CA VAL A 12 -5.40 2.44 -2.26
C VAL A 12 -5.26 2.92 -0.84
N GLN A 13 -6.18 2.55 0.04
CA GLN A 13 -6.06 2.88 1.45
C GLN A 13 -5.30 1.77 2.16
N VAL A 14 -4.42 2.15 3.07
CA VAL A 14 -3.48 1.26 3.72
C VAL A 14 -3.61 1.38 5.22
N GLU A 15 -3.78 0.24 5.85
CA GLU A 15 -3.70 0.14 7.30
C GLU A 15 -2.23 0.19 7.72
N ARG A 16 -1.91 1.09 8.64
CA ARG A 16 -0.56 1.25 9.17
C ARG A 16 -0.45 0.50 10.49
N GLY A 17 0.53 -0.39 10.57
CA GLY A 17 0.98 -1.02 11.80
C GLY A 17 2.24 -0.36 12.38
N PRO A 18 2.72 -0.84 13.54
CA PRO A 18 3.93 -0.34 14.19
C PRO A 18 5.18 -0.43 13.31
N SER A 19 5.26 -1.45 12.46
CA SER A 19 6.43 -1.80 11.64
C SER A 19 6.33 -1.34 10.19
N GLY A 20 5.17 -0.83 9.74
CA GLY A 20 4.92 -0.52 8.33
C GLY A 20 3.47 -0.72 7.90
N PRO A 21 3.20 -0.85 6.60
CA PRO A 21 1.85 -1.14 6.08
C PRO A 21 1.42 -2.57 6.45
N LEU A 22 0.12 -2.83 6.61
CA LEU A 22 -0.42 -4.14 6.99
C LEU A 22 -1.42 -4.71 5.97
N ARG A 23 -2.38 -3.88 5.57
CA ARG A 23 -3.48 -4.28 4.68
C ARG A 23 -3.81 -3.17 3.67
N PHE A 24 -4.23 -3.58 2.48
CA PHE A 24 -4.59 -2.72 1.37
C PHE A 24 -6.09 -2.81 1.10
N TRP A 25 -6.73 -1.66 0.98
CA TRP A 25 -8.18 -1.51 0.88
C TRP A 25 -8.53 -0.62 -0.30
N ARG A 26 -9.66 -0.91 -0.95
CA ARG A 26 -10.21 -0.08 -2.02
C ARG A 26 -11.66 0.26 -1.71
N GLY A 27 -12.07 1.46 -2.15
CA GLY A 27 -13.43 1.98 -2.04
C GLY A 27 -13.57 3.05 -0.96
N GLU A 28 -14.03 4.23 -1.38
CA GLU A 28 -14.70 5.25 -0.56
C GLU A 28 -15.56 6.11 -1.49
N GLY A 29 -16.88 6.10 -1.26
CA GLY A 29 -17.87 6.85 -2.06
C GLY A 29 -19.14 6.06 -2.36
N LEU A 30 -20.29 6.57 -1.88
CA LEU A 30 -21.68 6.17 -2.17
C LEU A 30 -22.00 4.66 -1.96
N GLY A 31 -22.14 4.25 -0.70
CA GLY A 31 -22.88 3.04 -0.31
C GLY A 31 -22.22 1.68 -0.55
N ARG A 32 -21.05 1.62 -1.20
CA ARG A 32 -20.25 0.38 -1.28
C ARG A 32 -19.21 0.34 -0.17
N GLY A 33 -19.29 -0.68 0.69
CA GLY A 33 -18.30 -0.93 1.73
C GLY A 33 -16.90 -1.09 1.14
N ARG A 34 -15.89 -0.69 1.90
CA ARG A 34 -14.48 -0.95 1.57
C ARG A 34 -14.23 -2.46 1.51
N TYR A 35 -13.37 -2.89 0.60
CA TYR A 35 -12.95 -4.30 0.50
C TYR A 35 -11.43 -4.38 0.47
N GLU A 36 -10.90 -5.46 1.05
CA GLU A 36 -9.48 -5.75 1.04
C GLU A 36 -9.07 -6.12 -0.40
N VAL A 37 -8.02 -5.48 -0.92
CA VAL A 37 -7.46 -5.74 -2.26
C VAL A 37 -6.09 -6.38 -2.25
N GLY A 38 -5.41 -6.31 -1.10
CA GLY A 38 -4.20 -7.07 -0.88
C GLY A 38 -3.79 -7.13 0.59
N GLN A 39 -3.03 -8.15 0.92
CA GLN A 39 -2.42 -8.36 2.23
C GLN A 39 -0.91 -8.26 2.12
N LEU A 40 -0.25 -7.61 3.09
CA LEU A 40 1.21 -7.67 3.21
C LEU A 40 1.63 -9.09 3.64
N VAL A 41 2.50 -9.72 2.85
CA VAL A 41 3.10 -11.02 3.20
C VAL A 41 4.49 -10.83 3.81
N GLU A 42 5.33 -10.01 3.18
CA GLU A 42 6.68 -9.71 3.64
C GLU A 42 6.98 -8.22 3.50
N HIS A 43 7.66 -7.63 4.49
CA HIS A 43 8.25 -6.31 4.35
C HIS A 43 9.75 -6.29 4.66
N ARG A 44 10.50 -5.52 3.89
CA ARG A 44 11.89 -5.16 4.19
C ARG A 44 12.02 -3.64 4.24
N VAL A 45 12.68 -3.15 5.29
CA VAL A 45 13.03 -1.72 5.41
C VAL A 45 14.44 -1.50 4.88
N GLU A 46 14.56 -0.72 3.81
CA GLU A 46 15.83 -0.15 3.37
C GLU A 46 15.91 1.28 3.91
N ALA A 47 16.73 1.48 4.94
CA ALA A 47 16.95 2.79 5.55
C ALA A 47 18.16 3.47 4.88
N GLY A 48 17.91 4.55 4.15
CA GLY A 48 18.95 5.47 3.65
C GLY A 48 19.00 6.76 4.49
N PRO A 49 20.06 7.58 4.36
CA PRO A 49 20.14 8.86 5.07
C PRO A 49 18.97 9.77 4.67
N GLY A 50 18.02 9.94 5.60
CA GLY A 50 16.86 10.84 5.47
C GLY A 50 15.60 10.22 4.85
N ARG A 51 15.60 8.96 4.40
CA ARG A 51 14.39 8.31 3.83
C ARG A 51 14.37 6.82 4.12
N GLN A 52 13.22 6.35 4.61
CA GLN A 52 12.91 4.94 4.76
C GLN A 52 12.11 4.47 3.55
N VAL A 53 12.50 3.33 2.98
CA VAL A 53 11.78 2.65 1.91
C VAL A 53 11.37 1.27 2.41
N TRP A 54 10.10 0.95 2.27
CA TRP A 54 9.51 -0.33 2.62
C TRP A 54 9.23 -1.09 1.34
N ARG A 55 9.94 -2.18 1.11
CA ARG A 55 9.54 -3.16 0.12
C ARG A 55 8.40 -3.98 0.70
N VAL A 56 7.31 -4.09 -0.03
CA VAL A 56 6.05 -4.71 0.37
C VAL A 56 5.65 -5.71 -0.69
N GLU A 57 5.54 -6.98 -0.32
CA GLU A 57 4.86 -7.97 -1.16
C GLU A 57 3.37 -7.98 -0.82
N ALA A 58 2.54 -7.56 -1.77
CA ALA A 58 1.10 -7.63 -1.66
C ALA A 58 0.56 -8.82 -2.46
N VAL A 59 -0.25 -9.66 -1.82
CA VAL A 59 -0.96 -10.76 -2.48
C VAL A 59 -2.45 -10.44 -2.60
N ARG A 60 -3.09 -10.95 -3.66
CA ARG A 60 -4.52 -10.72 -3.91
C ARG A 60 -5.37 -11.25 -2.76
N SER A 61 -6.20 -10.39 -2.18
CA SER A 61 -7.30 -10.81 -1.31
C SER A 61 -8.59 -10.92 -2.13
N GLY A 62 -9.20 -12.11 -2.17
CA GLY A 62 -10.50 -12.34 -2.82
C GLY A 62 -10.48 -12.52 -4.35
N ARG A 63 -11.67 -12.55 -4.97
CA ARG A 63 -11.90 -12.91 -6.39
C ARG A 63 -11.85 -11.73 -7.38
N SER A 64 -11.41 -10.53 -6.97
CA SER A 64 -11.40 -9.39 -7.89
C SER A 64 -10.28 -9.51 -8.92
N ARG A 65 -10.55 -9.15 -10.19
CA ARG A 65 -9.55 -9.16 -11.28
C ARG A 65 -8.64 -7.94 -11.30
N THR A 66 -8.92 -6.93 -10.47
CA THR A 66 -8.19 -5.65 -10.38
C THR A 66 -7.38 -5.52 -9.08
N SER A 67 -6.97 -6.65 -8.50
CA SER A 67 -6.37 -6.69 -7.16
C SER A 67 -4.95 -6.14 -7.15
N PHE A 68 -4.64 -5.37 -6.10
CA PHE A 68 -3.32 -4.82 -5.79
C PHE A 68 -2.40 -5.97 -5.35
N ALA A 69 -1.72 -6.57 -6.31
CA ALA A 69 -0.76 -7.64 -6.07
C ALA A 69 0.53 -7.40 -6.86
N GLY A 70 1.65 -7.80 -6.25
CA GLY A 70 2.99 -7.52 -6.74
C GLY A 70 3.89 -7.02 -5.62
N VAL A 71 5.11 -6.66 -5.97
CA VAL A 71 6.10 -6.13 -5.03
C VAL A 71 6.20 -4.62 -5.23
N PHE A 72 6.09 -3.86 -4.14
CA PHE A 72 6.05 -2.40 -4.17
C PHE A 72 7.09 -1.84 -3.20
N ASP A 73 7.87 -0.87 -3.65
CA ASP A 73 8.64 -0.03 -2.75
C ASP A 73 7.77 1.18 -2.38
N LEU A 74 7.48 1.35 -1.10
CA LEU A 74 6.72 2.46 -0.54
C LEU A 74 7.61 3.33 0.35
N THR A 75 7.31 4.62 0.45
CA THR A 75 7.94 5.52 1.41
C THR A 75 6.88 6.19 2.27
N TRP A 76 7.24 6.53 3.49
CA TRP A 76 6.37 7.24 4.42
C TRP A 76 6.58 8.75 4.31
N GLU A 77 5.51 9.50 4.03
CA GLU A 77 5.49 10.96 4.09
C GLU A 77 4.77 11.42 5.37
N PRO A 78 5.50 11.66 6.48
CA PRO A 78 4.87 12.00 7.76
C PRO A 78 4.07 13.31 7.72
N ALA A 79 4.52 14.29 6.93
CA ALA A 79 3.85 15.60 6.83
C ALA A 79 2.47 15.52 6.14
N ALA A 80 2.24 14.49 5.32
CA ALA A 80 1.00 14.30 4.59
C ALA A 80 0.17 13.12 5.12
N ASP A 81 0.62 12.50 6.22
CA ASP A 81 0.11 11.23 6.76
C ASP A 81 -0.23 10.24 5.63
N ARG A 82 0.71 10.07 4.68
CA ARG A 82 0.53 9.25 3.48
C ARG A 82 1.71 8.35 3.16
N TRP A 83 1.40 7.22 2.55
CA TRP A 83 2.37 6.37 1.90
C TRP A 83 2.47 6.78 0.43
N SER A 84 3.69 6.86 -0.08
CA SER A 84 3.93 7.16 -1.48
C SER A 84 4.65 6.01 -2.15
N LEU A 85 4.14 5.61 -3.31
CA LEU A 85 4.78 4.61 -4.15
C LEU A 85 6.09 5.16 -4.70
N VAL A 86 7.16 4.41 -4.47
CA VAL A 86 8.50 4.66 -5.00
C VAL A 86 8.70 3.87 -6.29
N ARG A 87 8.36 2.57 -6.26
CA ARG A 87 8.57 1.66 -7.38
C ARG A 87 7.58 0.50 -7.34
N VAL A 88 7.11 0.08 -8.50
CA VAL A 88 6.45 -1.21 -8.72
C VAL A 88 7.48 -2.16 -9.30
N HIS A 89 7.54 -3.38 -8.79
CA HIS A 89 8.29 -4.49 -9.38
C HIS A 89 7.27 -5.47 -9.98
N ASP A 90 7.53 -5.91 -11.21
CA ASP A 90 6.76 -6.92 -11.96
C ASP A 90 7.15 -8.34 -11.50
#